data_AF-A0A950EN98-F1
#
_entry.id   AF-A0A950EN98-F1
#
_cell.length_a   1.000
_cell.length_b   1.000
_cell.length_c   1.000
_cell.angle_alpha   90.00
_cell.angle_beta   90.00
_cell.angle_gamma   90.00
#
_symmetry.space_group_name_H-M   'P 1'
#
loop_
_entity.id
_entity.type
_entity.pdbx_description
1 polymer ?
#
loop_
_entity_poly.entity_id
_entity_poly.type
_entity_poly.pdbx_seq_one_letter_code
_entity_poly.pdbx_strand_id
1 'polypeptide(L)' 'WLPRLARDHRSYVTIGIGCTGGQHRSVFLVEALAKSFELQWPTLRRHRALDFRASFLQVSEQFLRPAPTPEAPR' A
#
# COMPACT_ATOMS: atom_id res chain seq x y z
N TRP A 1 14.41 -4.80 12.29
CA TRP A 1 14.90 -3.41 12.39
C TRP A 1 13.77 -2.43 12.72
N LEU A 2 12.59 -2.54 12.09
CA LEU A 2 11.42 -1.67 12.37
C LEU A 2 11.01 -1.61 13.86
N PRO A 3 10.94 -2.72 14.62
CA PRO A 3 10.61 -2.67 16.06
C PRO A 3 11.70 -1.99 16.92
N ARG A 4 12.93 -1.90 16.42
CA ARG A 4 14.00 -1.15 17.08
C ARG A 4 13.83 0.35 16.83
N LEU A 5 13.43 0.77 15.63
CA LEU A 5 13.09 2.17 15.34
C LEU A 5 11.84 2.63 16.12
N ALA A 6 10.86 1.74 16.32
CA ALA A 6 9.67 2.06 17.11
C ALA A 6 9.96 2.39 18.58
N ARG A 7 11.13 1.98 19.09
CA ARG A 7 11.61 2.31 20.45
C ARG A 7 12.45 3.60 20.50
N ASP A 8 12.76 4.19 19.34
CA ASP A 8 13.49 5.46 19.23
C ASP A 8 12.51 6.64 19.37
N HIS A 9 13.00 7.85 19.64
CA HIS A 9 12.16 9.05 19.83
C HIS A 9 11.64 9.67 18.52
N ARG A 10 11.34 8.84 17.50
CA ARG A 10 10.85 9.31 16.19
C ARG A 10 9.35 9.09 16.07
N SER A 11 8.64 10.15 15.70
CA SER A 11 7.19 10.08 15.52
C SER A 11 6.76 9.31 14.27
N TYR A 12 7.60 9.26 13.23
CA TYR A 12 7.27 8.60 11.96
C TYR A 12 8.50 7.93 11.35
N VAL A 13 8.24 6.84 10.61
CA VAL A 13 9.20 6.22 9.69
C VAL A 13 8.59 6.28 8.30
N THR A 14 9.30 6.89 7.36
CA THR A 14 8.86 7.00 5.96
C THR A 14 9.67 6.06 5.08
N ILE A 15 8.98 5.21 4.32
CA ILE A 15 9.58 4.28 3.36
C ILE A 15 9.22 4.75 1.95
N GLY A 16 10.23 5.12 1.16
CA GLY A 16 10.05 5.55 -0.23
C GLY A 16 10.21 4.38 -1.20
N ILE A 17 9.22 4.15 -2.07
CA ILE A 17 9.27 3.13 -3.11
C ILE A 17 9.06 3.79 -4.47
N GLY A 18 10.04 3.65 -5.36
CA GLY A 18 10.05 4.27 -6.68
C GLY A 18 10.02 3.25 -7.82
N CYS A 19 9.33 3.60 -8.90
CA CYS A 19 9.52 3.01 -10.22
C CYS A 19 9.60 4.15 -11.25
N THR A 20 10.11 3.89 -12.46
CA THR A 20 10.39 4.94 -13.46
C THR A 20 9.22 5.92 -13.67
N GLY A 21 7.99 5.41 -13.76
CA GLY A 21 6.79 6.23 -13.96
C GLY A 21 5.94 6.49 -12.72
N GLY A 22 6.30 5.95 -11.56
CA GLY A 22 5.59 6.15 -10.28
C GLY A 22 4.14 5.65 -10.17
N GLN A 23 3.57 5.06 -11.22
CA GLN A 23 2.12 4.80 -11.34
C GLN A 23 1.71 3.32 -11.27
N HIS A 24 2.65 2.38 -11.39
CA HIS A 24 2.34 0.96 -11.52
C HIS A 24 2.99 0.11 -10.42
N ARG A 25 4.28 -0.23 -10.60
CA ARG A 25 5.00 -1.16 -9.71
C ARG A 25 5.14 -0.62 -8.29
N SER A 26 5.51 0.65 -8.15
CA SER A 26 5.65 1.29 -6.84
C SER A 26 4.31 1.36 -6.12
N VAL A 27 3.23 1.65 -6.83
CA VAL A 27 1.89 1.77 -6.26
C VAL A 27 1.40 0.44 -5.72
N PHE A 28 1.49 -0.62 -6.54
CA PHE A 28 1.14 -1.98 -6.12
C PHE A 28 1.91 -2.41 -4.87
N LEU A 29 3.23 -2.19 -4.86
CA LEU A 29 4.06 -2.62 -3.73
C LEU A 29 3.75 -1.84 -2.45
N VAL A 30 3.48 -0.53 -2.55
CA VAL A 30 3.07 0.30 -1.40
C VAL A 30 1.74 -0.18 -0.82
N GLU A 31 0.74 -0.47 -1.65
CA GLU A 31 -0.55 -0.99 -1.19
C GLU A 31 -0.41 -2.35 -0.49
N ALA A 32 0.35 -3.27 -1.11
CA ALA A 32 0.59 -4.59 -0.53
C ALA A 32 1.31 -4.52 0.83
N LEU A 33 2.37 -3.70 0.93
CA LEU A 33 3.10 -3.51 2.18
C LEU A 33 2.24 -2.85 3.23
N ALA A 34 1.47 -1.82 2.87
CA ALA A 34 0.62 -1.14 3.82
C ALA A 34 -0.44 -2.06 4.40
N LYS A 35 -1.08 -2.91 3.59
CA LYS A 35 -2.02 -3.93 4.07
C LYS A 35 -1.39 -4.86 5.10
N SER A 36 -0.11 -5.21 4.92
CA SER A 36 0.62 -6.03 5.90
C SER A 36 0.99 -5.26 7.18
N PHE A 37 1.31 -3.98 7.06
CA PHE A 37 1.75 -3.14 8.18
C PHE A 37 0.59 -2.60 9.03
N GLU A 38 -0.57 -2.37 8.44
CA GLU A 38 -1.79 -1.96 9.16
C GLU A 38 -2.20 -2.95 10.26
N LEU A 39 -1.75 -4.20 10.18
CA LEU A 39 -1.97 -5.21 11.22
C LEU A 39 -1.21 -4.92 12.52
N GLN A 40 -0.10 -4.18 12.46
CA GLN A 40 0.82 -3.99 13.59
C GLN A 40 1.14 -2.51 13.87
N TRP A 41 1.00 -1.63 12.89
CA TRP A 41 1.37 -0.21 12.99
C TRP A 41 0.35 0.70 12.30
N PRO A 42 0.05 1.88 12.89
CA PRO A 42 -0.65 2.94 12.19
C PRO A 42 0.11 3.32 10.91
N THR A 43 -0.51 3.12 9.76
CA THR A 43 0.14 3.22 8.45
C THR A 43 -0.53 4.30 7.60
N LEU A 44 0.26 5.19 7.03
CA LEU A 44 -0.19 6.20 6.07
C LEU A 44 0.40 5.90 4.69
N ARG A 45 -0.45 5.96 3.65
CA ARG A 45 -0.05 5.78 2.25
C ARG A 45 -0.14 7.09 1.50
N ARG A 46 0.82 7.33 0.60
CA ARG A 46 0.79 8.46 -0.31
C ARG A 46 1.44 8.09 -1.65
N HIS A 47 0.75 8.35 -2.74
CA HIS A 47 1.22 8.04 -4.10
C HIS A 47 1.49 9.34 -4.87
N ARG A 48 2.71 9.89 -4.71
CA ARG A 48 3.08 11.20 -5.26
C ARG A 48 2.74 11.39 -6.75
N ALA A 49 2.92 10.37 -7.57
CA ALA A 49 2.64 10.44 -9.01
C ALA A 49 1.14 10.41 -9.35
N LEU A 50 0.30 9.97 -8.41
CA LEU A 50 -1.15 9.88 -8.54
C LEU A 50 -1.85 11.07 -7.88
N ASP A 51 -1.21 11.72 -6.89
CA ASP A 51 -1.69 12.97 -6.28
C ASP A 51 -1.98 14.07 -7.34
N PHE A 52 -1.34 14.01 -8.51
CA PHE A 52 -1.56 14.94 -9.63
C PHE A 52 -2.59 14.49 -10.68
N ARG A 53 -3.03 13.22 -10.66
CA ARG A 53 -3.94 12.65 -11.67
C ARG A 53 -4.99 11.79 -10.98
N ALA A 54 -6.22 12.29 -10.86
CA ALA A 54 -7.41 11.58 -10.35
C ALA A 54 -7.76 10.24 -11.06
N SER A 55 -6.91 9.75 -11.96
CA SER A 55 -7.11 8.57 -12.82
C SER A 55 -6.81 7.23 -12.14
N PHE A 56 -6.25 7.21 -10.93
CA PHE A 56 -5.84 5.95 -10.28
C PHE A 56 -6.98 5.12 -9.67
N LEU A 57 -8.08 5.77 -9.25
CA LEU A 57 -9.23 5.05 -8.66
C LEU A 57 -9.80 3.99 -9.61
N GLN A 58 -9.65 4.18 -10.92
CA GLN A 58 -10.06 3.21 -11.94
C GLN A 58 -9.12 2.00 -12.05
N VAL A 59 -7.83 2.16 -11.73
CA VAL A 59 -6.84 1.08 -11.79
C VAL A 59 -6.95 0.19 -10.56
N SER A 60 -7.20 0.76 -9.37
CA SER A 60 -7.32 -0.01 -8.13
C SER A 60 -8.51 -0.98 -8.12
N GLU A 61 -9.65 -0.61 -8.70
CA GLU A 61 -10.85 -1.48 -8.76
C GLU A 61 -10.60 -2.81 -9.49
N GLN A 62 -9.66 -2.86 -10.45
CA GLN A 62 -9.36 -4.06 -11.22
C GLN A 62 -8.43 -5.03 -10.48
N PHE A 63 -7.60 -4.53 -9.54
CA PHE A 63 -6.58 -5.33 -8.85
C PHE A 63 -6.92 -5.61 -7.37
N LEU A 64 -7.85 -4.88 -6.75
CA LEU A 64 -8.29 -5.08 -5.36
C LEU A 64 -9.51 -5.98 -5.19
N ARG A 65 -10.10 -6.51 -6.27
CA ARG A 65 -11.18 -7.51 -6.11
C ARG A 65 -10.62 -8.76 -5.44
N PRO A 66 -11.09 -9.14 -4.24
CA PRO A 66 -10.76 -10.44 -3.68
C PRO A 66 -11.28 -11.52 -4.65
N ALA A 67 -10.48 -12.58 -4.86
CA ALA A 67 -10.92 -13.72 -5.62
C ALA A 67 -12.25 -14.24 -5.04
N PRO A 68 -13.23 -14.62 -5.89
CA PRO A 68 -14.49 -15.17 -5.39
C PRO A 68 -14.18 -16.39 -4.52
N THR A 69 -14.70 -16.39 -3.29
CA THR A 69 -14.63 -17.55 -2.40
C THR A 69 -15.35 -18.71 -3.09
N PRO A 70 -14.77 -19.92 -3.18
CA PRO A 70 -15.49 -21.07 -3.73
C PRO A 70 -16.75 -21.30 -2.89
N GLU A 71 -17.92 -21.20 -3.51
CA GLU A 71 -19.21 -21.50 -2.87
C GLU A 71 -19.14 -22.92 -2.31
N ALA A 72 -19.45 -23.06 -1.01
CA ALA A 72 -19.56 -24.36 -0.39
C ALA A 72 -20.72 -25.15 -1.04
N PRO A 73 -20.54 -26.44 -1.35
CA PRO A 73 -21.59 -27.25 -1.96
C PRO A 73 -22.81 -27.34 -1.02
N ARG A 74 -24.00 -27.14 -1.58
CA ARG A 74 -25.30 -27.25 -0.91
C ARG A 74 -25.57 -28.64 -0.37
#